data_AF-A0A9E5L5S0-F1
#
_entry.id   AF-A0A9E5L5S0-F1
#
_cell.length_a   1.000
_cell.length_b   1.000
_cell.length_c   1.000
_cell.angle_alpha   90.00
_cell.angle_beta   90.00
_cell.angle_gamma   90.00
#
_symmetry.space_group_name_H-M   'P 1'
#
loop_
_entity.id
_entity.type
_entity.pdbx_description
1 polymer ?
#
loop_
_entity_poly.entity_id
_entity_poly.type
_entity_poly.pdbx_seq_one_letter_code
_entity_poly.pdbx_strand_id
1 'polypeptide(L)'
;MLSTERFIYKICTVSEWQSLQSSGSFAGNVLDRETGYLHLSLPRQLPRIVKKYFASREGIVFLKISLEKVKAHLKWEPNSQGDLFPHLYGVLQREHVEDVFETLEDVLAKNPVETAEKA
;
A
#
# COMPACT_ATOMS: atom_id res chain seq x y z
N MET A 1 9.97 -8.57 -18.38
CA MET A 1 10.30 -8.97 -17.00
C MET A 1 9.04 -8.79 -16.19
N LEU A 2 8.34 -9.87 -15.84
CA LEU A 2 7.14 -9.77 -15.02
C LEU A 2 7.60 -9.61 -13.56
N SER A 3 7.29 -8.46 -12.99
CA SER A 3 7.38 -8.15 -11.57
C SER A 3 6.83 -9.30 -10.72
N THR A 4 7.66 -9.90 -9.87
CA THR A 4 7.32 -11.03 -8.97
C THR A 4 6.59 -10.58 -7.70
N GLU A 5 6.21 -9.31 -7.62
CA GLU A 5 5.59 -8.70 -6.46
C GLU A 5 4.18 -9.23 -6.24
N ARG A 6 4.06 -10.17 -5.29
CA ARG A 6 2.78 -10.77 -4.87
C ARG A 6 1.94 -9.85 -3.97
N PHE A 7 2.54 -8.75 -3.48
CA PHE A 7 1.95 -7.90 -2.45
C PHE A 7 2.12 -6.41 -2.77
N ILE A 8 1.09 -5.66 -2.39
CA ILE A 8 1.04 -4.19 -2.40
C ILE A 8 0.62 -3.70 -1.02
N TYR A 9 0.82 -2.41 -0.75
CA TYR A 9 0.66 -1.86 0.58
C TYR A 9 -0.26 -0.64 0.58
N LYS A 10 -1.14 -0.58 1.57
CA LYS A 10 -1.83 0.66 1.95
C LYS A 10 -1.19 1.21 3.21
N ILE A 11 -0.81 2.50 3.18
CA ILE A 11 -0.47 3.24 4.40
C ILE A 11 -1.76 3.93 4.88
N CYS A 12 -2.13 3.70 6.13
CA CYS A 12 -3.26 4.37 6.78
C CYS A 12 -2.95 4.64 8.25
N THR A 13 -3.80 5.41 8.91
CA THR A 13 -3.73 5.62 10.36
C THR A 13 -4.22 4.38 11.10
N VAL A 14 -3.79 4.21 12.36
CA VAL A 14 -4.29 3.16 13.26
C VAL A 14 -5.81 3.20 13.39
N SER A 15 -6.41 4.40 13.43
CA SER A 15 -7.86 4.56 13.52
C SER A 15 -8.59 4.10 12.25
N GLU A 16 -8.05 4.39 11.07
CA GLU A 16 -8.59 3.88 9.80
C GLU A 16 -8.48 2.35 9.74
N TRP A 17 -7.38 1.78 10.23
CA TRP A 17 -7.23 0.33 10.34
C TRP A 17 -8.28 -0.29 11.26
N GLN A 18 -8.45 0.25 12.48
CA GLN A 18 -9.48 -0.22 13.42
C GLN A 18 -10.90 -0.10 12.83
N SER A 19 -11.15 0.97 12.09
CA SER A 19 -12.42 1.17 11.38
C SER A 19 -12.64 0.09 10.33
N LEU A 20 -11.63 -0.21 9.50
CA LEU A 20 -11.67 -1.32 8.54
C LEU A 20 -11.90 -2.67 9.22
N GLN A 21 -11.25 -2.93 10.36
CA GLN A 21 -11.47 -4.17 11.12
C GLN A 21 -12.92 -4.29 11.60
N SER A 22 -13.54 -3.17 12.01
CA SER A 22 -14.88 -3.15 12.58
C SER A 22 -15.99 -3.15 11.51
N SER A 23 -15.80 -2.43 10.40
CA SER A 23 -16.77 -2.31 9.31
C SER A 23 -16.65 -3.41 8.25
N GLY A 24 -15.51 -4.11 8.21
CA GLY A 24 -15.16 -5.09 7.17
C GLY A 24 -14.70 -4.47 5.84
N SER A 25 -14.94 -3.17 5.61
CA SER A 25 -14.58 -2.48 4.36
C SER A 25 -14.07 -1.06 4.56
N PHE A 26 -13.15 -0.64 3.70
CA PHE A 26 -12.53 0.67 3.70
C PHE A 26 -12.66 1.33 2.32
N ALA A 27 -13.42 2.41 2.27
CA ALA A 27 -13.68 3.19 1.06
C ALA A 27 -12.67 4.32 0.83
N GLY A 28 -11.52 4.28 1.50
CA GLY A 28 -10.49 5.30 1.36
C GLY A 28 -10.62 6.48 2.31
N ASN A 29 -9.52 7.21 2.44
CA ASN A 29 -9.41 8.45 3.19
C ASN A 29 -9.86 9.66 2.33
N VAL A 30 -9.69 10.89 2.82
CA VAL A 30 -10.07 12.10 2.09
C VAL A 30 -9.44 12.15 0.70
N LEU A 31 -8.12 11.93 0.61
CA LEU A 31 -7.39 11.96 -0.65
C LEU A 31 -7.87 10.86 -1.61
N ASP A 32 -8.07 9.64 -1.13
CA ASP A 32 -8.57 8.53 -1.96
C ASP A 32 -9.95 8.82 -2.55
N ARG A 33 -10.82 9.50 -1.78
CA ARG A 33 -12.16 9.90 -2.24
C ARG A 33 -12.10 11.02 -3.26
N GLU A 34 -11.19 11.98 -3.09
CA GLU A 34 -10.97 13.07 -4.03
C GLU A 34 -10.41 12.58 -5.37
N THR A 35 -9.51 11.58 -5.35
CA THR A 35 -8.95 10.99 -6.58
C THR A 35 -9.81 9.89 -7.19
N GLY A 36 -10.74 9.32 -6.42
CA GLY A 36 -11.66 8.27 -6.87
C GLY A 36 -11.06 6.85 -6.86
N TYR A 37 -9.93 6.65 -6.19
CA TYR A 37 -9.28 5.34 -6.04
C TYR A 37 -8.43 5.29 -4.77
N LEU A 38 -8.20 4.08 -4.23
CA LEU A 38 -7.26 3.92 -3.12
C LEU A 38 -5.83 3.92 -3.62
N HIS A 39 -5.01 4.82 -3.07
CA HIS A 39 -3.57 4.84 -3.30
C HIS A 39 -2.90 3.67 -2.59
N LEU A 40 -2.28 2.79 -3.37
CA LEU A 40 -1.45 1.70 -2.88
C LEU A 40 0.00 1.92 -3.33
N SER A 41 0.92 1.14 -2.77
CA SER A 41 2.34 1.25 -3.10
C SER A 41 3.00 -0.12 -3.10
N LEU A 42 4.02 -0.29 -3.94
CA LEU A 42 4.93 -1.41 -3.85
C LEU A 42 5.88 -1.23 -2.65
N PRO A 43 6.43 -2.33 -2.08
CA PRO A 43 7.36 -2.24 -0.96
C PRO A 43 8.53 -1.27 -1.23
N ARG A 44 9.13 -1.31 -2.43
CA ARG A 44 10.23 -0.42 -2.84
C ARG A 44 9.85 1.07 -2.86
N GLN A 45 8.57 1.39 -2.97
CA GLN A 45 8.08 2.78 -3.03
C GLN A 45 7.82 3.37 -1.64
N LEU A 46 7.61 2.52 -0.63
CA LEU A 46 7.21 2.94 0.72
C LEU A 46 8.17 3.94 1.36
N PRO A 47 9.52 3.79 1.32
CA PRO A 47 10.41 4.78 1.93
C PRO A 47 10.21 6.20 1.41
N ARG A 48 10.00 6.33 0.09
CA ARG A 48 9.74 7.63 -0.56
C ARG A 48 8.39 8.19 -0.15
N ILE A 49 7.36 7.36 -0.07
CA ILE A 49 5.99 7.79 0.29
C ILE A 49 5.93 8.20 1.76
N VAL A 50 6.53 7.41 2.67
CA VAL A 50 6.63 7.75 4.10
C VAL A 50 7.34 9.08 4.27
N LYS A 51 8.51 9.26 3.66
CA LYS A 51 9.26 10.52 3.74
C LYS A 51 8.48 11.72 3.19
N LYS A 52 7.72 11.56 2.11
CA LYS A 52 7.02 12.68 1.45
C LYS A 52 5.71 13.06 2.13
N TYR A 53 4.94 12.10 2.62
CA TYR A 53 3.57 12.32 3.09
C TYR A 53 3.35 12.05 4.58
N PHE A 54 4.28 11.36 5.24
CA PHE A 54 4.13 10.87 6.61
C PHE A 54 5.33 11.14 7.52
N ALA A 55 6.32 11.95 7.10
CA ALA A 55 7.55 12.18 7.86
C ALA A 55 7.35 12.74 9.28
N SER A 56 6.23 13.40 9.55
CA SER A 56 5.86 13.93 10.87
C SER A 56 4.59 13.29 11.45
N ARG A 57 4.10 12.21 10.83
CA ARG A 57 2.86 11.54 11.26
C ARG A 57 3.20 10.30 12.08
N GLU A 58 2.83 10.34 13.35
CA GLU A 58 2.78 9.14 14.19
C GLU A 58 1.47 8.38 13.97
N GLY A 59 1.42 7.13 14.43
CA GLY A 59 0.20 6.32 14.41
C GLY A 59 -0.24 5.90 13.01
N ILE A 60 0.72 5.60 12.14
CA ILE A 60 0.46 4.95 10.85
C ILE A 60 0.77 3.46 10.91
N VAL A 61 0.11 2.69 10.05
CA VAL A 61 0.36 1.27 9.84
C VAL A 61 0.41 0.97 8.34
N PHE A 62 1.02 -0.16 8.01
CA PHE A 62 1.17 -0.66 6.65
C PHE A 62 0.36 -1.93 6.48
N LEU A 63 -0.72 -1.87 5.72
CA LEU A 63 -1.55 -3.02 5.42
C LEU A 63 -0.97 -3.76 4.21
N LYS A 64 -0.51 -4.99 4.41
CA LYS A 64 -0.04 -5.87 3.33
C LYS A 64 -1.23 -6.50 2.64
N ILE A 65 -1.38 -6.22 1.35
CA ILE A 65 -2.52 -6.64 0.55
C ILE A 65 -2.06 -7.60 -0.53
N SER A 66 -2.78 -8.71 -0.66
CA SER A 66 -2.57 -9.70 -1.72
C SER A 66 -2.91 -9.11 -3.08
N LEU A 67 -1.95 -9.06 -4.01
CA LEU A 67 -2.21 -8.56 -5.37
C LEU A 67 -3.27 -9.42 -6.05
N GLU A 68 -3.19 -10.74 -5.89
CA GLU A 68 -4.12 -11.69 -6.51
C GLU A 68 -5.59 -11.47 -6.10
N LYS A 69 -5.84 -11.06 -4.84
CA LYS A 69 -7.20 -10.81 -4.33
C LYS A 69 -7.82 -9.53 -4.91
N VAL A 70 -7.01 -8.56 -5.32
CA VAL A 70 -7.50 -7.22 -5.74
C VAL A 70 -7.26 -6.92 -7.22
N LYS A 71 -6.56 -7.79 -7.94
CA LYS A 71 -6.15 -7.56 -9.34
C LYS A 71 -7.28 -7.19 -10.30
N ALA A 72 -8.49 -7.67 -10.06
CA ALA A 72 -9.66 -7.39 -10.91
C ALA A 72 -10.03 -5.89 -10.97
N HIS A 73 -9.67 -5.14 -9.92
CA HIS A 73 -9.99 -3.70 -9.78
C HIS A 73 -8.72 -2.84 -9.68
N LEU A 74 -7.55 -3.42 -9.95
CA LEU A 74 -6.27 -2.75 -9.83
C LEU A 74 -5.86 -2.16 -11.18
N LYS A 75 -5.44 -0.90 -11.18
CA LYS A 75 -4.78 -0.27 -12.33
C LYS A 75 -3.38 0.19 -11.94
N TRP A 76 -2.46 0.11 -12.89
CA TRP A 76 -1.09 0.58 -12.73
C TRP A 76 -0.95 1.89 -13.49
N GLU A 77 -0.76 2.98 -12.76
CA GLU A 77 -0.75 4.33 -13.35
C GLU A 77 0.57 5.03 -13.01
N PRO A 78 1.21 5.71 -14.00
CA PRO A 78 2.49 6.37 -13.77
C PRO A 78 2.30 7.65 -12.95
N ASN A 79 3.25 7.93 -12.08
CA ASN A 79 3.39 9.26 -11.49
C ASN A 79 4.09 10.22 -12.47
N SER A 80 4.25 11.49 -12.09
CA SER A 80 4.94 12.52 -12.91
C SER A 80 6.41 12.21 -13.21
N GLN A 81 7.01 11.22 -12.55
CA GLN A 81 8.38 10.76 -12.77
C GLN A 81 8.44 9.42 -13.54
N GLY A 82 7.30 8.90 -14.01
CA GLY A 82 7.20 7.66 -14.78
C GLY A 82 7.19 6.37 -13.97
N ASP A 83 7.20 6.44 -12.63
CA ASP A 83 7.10 5.25 -11.77
C ASP A 83 5.64 4.80 -11.62
N LEU A 84 5.37 3.51 -11.77
CA LEU A 84 4.02 2.95 -11.76
C LEU A 84 3.52 2.70 -10.34
N PHE A 85 2.36 3.25 -10.01
CA PHE A 85 1.68 3.03 -8.75
C PHE A 85 0.44 2.15 -8.94
N PRO A 86 0.19 1.19 -8.04
CA PRO A 86 -1.06 0.46 -8.01
C PRO A 86 -2.17 1.32 -7.40
N HIS A 87 -3.27 1.49 -8.14
CA HIS A 87 -4.48 2.14 -7.68
C HIS A 87 -5.63 1.15 -7.68
N LEU A 88 -6.32 1.04 -6.55
CA LEU A 88 -7.48 0.17 -6.40
C LEU A 88 -8.77 0.97 -6.62
N TYR A 89 -9.51 0.63 -7.66
CA TYR A 89 -10.79 1.25 -8.00
C TYR A 89 -11.92 0.48 -7.33
N GLY A 90 -12.32 0.91 -6.14
CA GLY A 90 -13.36 0.26 -5.36
C GLY A 90 -13.13 0.42 -3.86
N VAL A 91 -13.47 -0.61 -3.09
CA VAL A 91 -13.24 -0.66 -1.64
C VAL A 91 -12.21 -1.72 -1.29
N LEU A 92 -11.44 -1.48 -0.23
CA LEU A 92 -10.57 -2.48 0.35
C LEU A 92 -11.37 -3.28 1.39
N GLN A 93 -11.52 -4.59 1.18
CA GLN A 93 -12.13 -5.49 2.16
C GLN A 93 -11.10 -5.97 3.18
N ARG A 94 -11.55 -6.25 4.40
CA ARG A 94 -10.67 -6.76 5.47
C ARG A 94 -9.98 -8.05 5.06
N GLU A 95 -10.65 -8.94 4.31
CA GLU A 95 -10.08 -10.23 3.89
C GLU A 95 -8.97 -10.08 2.83
N HIS A 96 -8.84 -8.91 2.20
CA HIS A 96 -7.74 -8.62 1.27
C HIS A 96 -6.41 -8.37 2.02
N VAL A 97 -6.48 -7.97 3.29
CA VAL A 97 -5.31 -7.68 4.13
C VAL A 97 -4.78 -8.98 4.73
N GLU A 98 -3.55 -9.34 4.37
CA GLU A 98 -2.87 -10.55 4.84
C GLU A 98 -2.05 -10.31 6.11
N ASP A 99 -1.46 -9.13 6.24
CA ASP A 99 -0.60 -8.78 7.37
C ASP A 99 -0.63 -7.27 7.63
N VAL A 100 -0.21 -6.86 8.83
CA VAL A 100 -0.14 -5.45 9.23
C VAL A 100 1.18 -5.18 9.94
N PHE A 101 1.86 -4.12 9.52
CA PHE A 101 3.11 -3.67 10.14
C PHE A 101 2.95 -2.30 10.76
N GLU A 102 3.59 -2.08 11.90
CA GLU A 102 3.57 -0.79 12.60
C GLU A 102 4.71 0.12 12.14
N THR A 103 5.80 -0.45 11.62
CA THR A 103 6.98 0.31 11.18
C THR A 103 7.36 0.00 9.73
N LEU A 104 8.03 0.96 9.08
CA LEU A 104 8.57 0.76 7.74
C LEU A 104 9.68 -0.29 7.77
N GLU A 105 10.49 -0.28 8.82
CA GLU A 105 11.58 -1.22 9.07
C GLU A 105 11.06 -2.67 9.05
N ASP A 106 9.93 -2.95 9.70
CA ASP A 106 9.32 -4.29 9.69
C ASP A 106 8.88 -4.71 8.30
N VAL A 107 8.29 -3.79 7.52
CA VAL A 107 7.91 -4.08 6.12
C VAL A 107 9.15 -4.46 5.31
N LEU A 108 10.23 -3.69 5.43
CA LEU A 108 11.47 -3.91 4.67
C LEU A 108 12.20 -5.18 5.12
N ALA A 109 12.17 -5.51 6.42
CA ALA A 109 12.76 -6.74 6.95
C ALA A 109 12.04 -8.00 6.44
N LYS A 110 10.72 -7.94 6.22
CA LYS A 110 9.91 -9.07 5.70
C LYS A 110 9.83 -9.14 4.19
N ASN A 111 10.21 -8.07 3.50
CA ASN A 111 10.30 -8.00 2.05
C ASN A 111 11.69 -7.49 1.73
N PRO A 112 12.75 -8.29 1.99
CA PRO A 112 14.08 -7.91 1.57
C PRO A 112 13.98 -7.63 0.08
N VAL A 113 14.15 -6.37 -0.28
CA VAL A 113 14.37 -6.01 -1.67
C VAL A 113 15.59 -6.84 -2.03
N GLU A 114 15.47 -7.77 -2.99
CA GLU A 114 16.67 -8.34 -3.59
C GLU A 114 17.46 -7.13 -4.06
N THR A 115 18.52 -6.80 -3.30
CA THR A 115 19.52 -5.88 -3.78
C THR A 115 19.94 -6.48 -5.10
N ALA A 116 19.66 -5.76 -6.18
CA ALA A 116 20.26 -6.02 -7.47
C ALA A 116 21.77 -5.79 -7.29
N GLU A 117 22.44 -6.76 -6.68
CA GLU A 117 23.88 -6.82 -6.59
C GLU A 117 24.36 -7.35 -7.93
N LYS A 118 24.88 -6.41 -8.72
CA LYS A 118 25.99 -6.57 -9.67
C LYS A 118 25.90 -7.73 -10.67
N ALA A 119 25.62 -7.37 -11.91
CA ALA A 119 26.30 -7.92 -13.07
C ALA A 119 26.99 -6.76 -13.81
#